data_AF-A0A5A7Z1A3-F1
#
_entry.id   AF-A0A5A7Z1A3-F1
#
_cell.length_a   1.000
_cell.length_b   1.000
_cell.length_c   1.000
_cell.angle_alpha   90.00
_cell.angle_beta   90.00
_cell.angle_gamma   90.00
#
_symmetry.space_group_name_H-M   'P 1'
#
loop_
_entity.id
_entity.type
_entity.pdbx_description
1 polymer ?
#
loop_
_entity_poly.entity_id
_entity_poly.type
_entity_poly.pdbx_seq_one_letter_code
_entity_poly.pdbx_strand_id
1 'polypeptide(L)'
;MDERDLRRLIGRVKDGRLSRRAFVQRMVAVGLTAPMAGLMLAGNGVAMAADIRSGYKPIKAGGGGALKLLWWQAPTLINPHFAVGTKDQDASRIFYEPLAAWDPDGNLVPVLAASIPSKEN
;
A
#
# COMPACT_ATOMS: atom_id res chain seq x y z
N MET A 1 5.35 -30.40 25.69
CA MET A 1 5.00 -28.99 25.36
C MET A 1 3.59 -28.81 25.83
N ASP A 2 3.37 -27.85 26.71
CA ASP A 2 2.08 -27.73 27.38
C ASP A 2 1.28 -26.58 26.76
N GLU A 3 -0.05 -26.59 26.94
CA GLU A 3 -0.95 -25.61 26.30
C GLU A 3 -0.55 -24.15 26.62
N ARG A 4 -0.09 -23.90 27.86
CA ARG A 4 0.38 -22.57 28.30
C ARG A 4 1.58 -22.09 27.51
N ASP A 5 2.51 -22.99 27.17
CA ASP A 5 3.68 -22.66 26.36
C ASP A 5 3.28 -22.39 24.91
N LEU A 6 2.35 -23.17 24.37
CA LEU A 6 1.82 -22.96 23.02
C LEU A 6 1.14 -21.59 22.89
N ARG A 7 0.26 -21.22 23.85
CA ARG A 7 -0.38 -19.89 23.88
C ARG A 7 0.65 -18.77 23.97
N ARG A 8 1.72 -18.96 24.75
CA ARG A 8 2.84 -17.99 24.85
C ARG A 8 3.57 -17.84 23.52
N LEU A 9 3.85 -18.95 22.83
CA LEU A 9 4.50 -18.94 21.52
C LEU A 9 3.63 -18.24 20.46
N ILE A 10 2.33 -18.51 20.44
CA ILE A 10 1.37 -17.84 19.55
C ILE A 10 1.33 -16.33 19.84
N GLY A 11 1.29 -15.93 21.13
CA GLY A 11 1.37 -14.51 21.53
C GLY A 11 2.64 -13.82 21.02
N ARG A 12 3.80 -14.50 21.13
CA ARG A 12 5.05 -13.97 20.57
C ARG A 12 5.04 -13.80 19.05
N VAL A 13 4.29 -14.64 18.33
CA VAL A 13 4.09 -14.47 16.88
C VAL A 13 3.19 -13.27 16.59
N LYS A 14 2.13 -13.05 17.37
CA LYS A 14 1.25 -11.88 17.25
C LYS A 14 2.01 -10.57 17.44
N ASP A 15 2.86 -10.51 18.46
CA ASP A 15 3.63 -9.30 18.81
C ASP A 15 4.92 -9.15 17.98
N GLY A 16 5.16 -10.00 16.98
CA GLY A 16 6.32 -9.95 16.08
C GLY A 16 7.66 -10.38 16.70
N ARG A 17 7.69 -10.82 17.96
CA ARG A 17 8.90 -11.29 18.67
C ARG A 17 9.34 -12.70 18.28
N LEU A 18 8.52 -13.42 17.50
CA LEU A 18 8.84 -14.72 16.94
C LEU A 18 8.30 -14.79 15.50
N SER A 19 9.14 -15.21 14.55
CA SER A 19 8.68 -15.38 13.17
C SER A 19 7.77 -16.61 13.04
N ARG A 20 6.84 -16.58 12.09
CA ARG A 20 5.96 -17.73 11.78
C ARG A 20 6.76 -18.96 11.39
N ARG A 21 7.83 -18.78 10.61
CA ARG A 21 8.75 -19.86 10.22
C ARG A 21 9.36 -20.53 11.45
N ALA A 22 9.85 -19.74 12.41
CA ALA A 22 10.42 -20.27 13.64
C ALA A 22 9.36 -20.97 14.52
N PHE A 23 8.12 -20.47 14.53
CA PHE A 23 7.00 -21.15 15.18
C PHE A 23 6.70 -22.51 14.52
N VAL A 24 6.55 -22.55 13.20
CA VAL A 24 6.27 -23.78 12.44
C VAL A 24 7.39 -24.80 12.63
N GLN A 25 8.66 -24.39 12.56
CA GLN A 25 9.81 -25.27 12.82
C GLN A 25 9.76 -25.88 14.23
N ARG A 26 9.38 -25.09 15.25
CA ARG A 26 9.24 -25.60 16.62
C ARG A 26 8.08 -26.57 16.78
N MET A 27 6.96 -26.34 16.07
CA MET A 27 5.83 -27.26 16.07
C MET A 27 6.19 -28.58 15.37
N VAL A 28 6.93 -28.51 14.26
CA VAL A 28 7.47 -29.68 13.57
C VAL A 28 8.43 -30.48 14.46
N ALA A 29 9.30 -29.81 15.21
CA ALA A 29 10.23 -30.47 16.13
C ALA A 29 9.53 -31.26 17.27
N VAL A 30 8.29 -30.91 17.62
CA VAL A 30 7.49 -31.63 18.62
C VAL A 30 6.45 -32.58 18.00
N GLY A 31 6.56 -32.85 16.70
CA GLY A 31 5.75 -33.88 16.01
C GLY A 31 4.47 -33.36 15.34
N LEU A 32 4.25 -32.05 15.25
CA LEU A 32 3.12 -31.48 14.51
C LEU A 32 3.48 -31.24 13.04
N THR A 33 2.52 -31.37 12.13
CA THR A 33 2.76 -31.06 10.72
C THR A 33 2.74 -29.55 10.48
N ALA A 34 3.43 -29.10 9.41
CA ALA A 34 3.44 -27.68 9.04
C ALA A 34 2.02 -27.11 8.78
N PRO A 35 1.09 -27.82 8.10
CA PRO A 35 -0.30 -27.37 7.98
C PRO A 35 -1.00 -27.23 9.33
N MET A 36 -0.81 -28.18 10.26
CA MET A 36 -1.42 -28.11 11.59
C MET A 36 -0.93 -26.89 12.37
N ALA A 37 0.39 -26.62 12.33
CA ALA A 37 0.98 -25.42 12.93
C ALA A 37 0.44 -24.13 12.28
N GLY A 38 0.23 -24.13 10.96
CA GLY A 38 -0.39 -23.04 10.23
C GLY A 38 -1.84 -22.77 10.66
N LEU A 39 -2.64 -23.82 10.85
CA LEU A 39 -4.02 -23.72 11.34
C LEU A 39 -4.11 -23.18 12.77
N MET A 40 -3.17 -23.56 13.65
CA MET A 40 -3.10 -23.00 15.01
C MET A 40 -2.86 -21.49 15.01
N LEU A 41 -2.00 -21.00 14.12
CA LEU A 41 -1.78 -19.57 13.93
C LEU A 41 -3.03 -18.89 13.34
N ALA A 42 -3.62 -19.46 12.29
CA ALA A 42 -4.81 -18.92 11.64
C ALA A 42 -6.01 -18.82 12.59
N GLY A 43 -6.31 -19.89 13.33
CA GLY A 43 -7.40 -19.93 14.32
C GLY A 43 -7.20 -18.98 15.50
N ASN A 44 -5.98 -18.50 15.73
CA ASN A 44 -5.67 -17.49 16.73
C ASN A 44 -5.61 -16.07 16.16
N GLY A 45 -6.10 -15.83 14.93
CA GLY A 45 -6.08 -14.49 14.32
C GLY A 45 -4.71 -14.07 13.79
N VAL A 46 -3.73 -14.98 13.79
CA VAL A 46 -2.49 -14.82 13.00
C VAL A 46 -2.80 -15.34 11.59
N ALA A 47 -3.74 -14.68 10.92
CA ALA A 47 -4.10 -14.97 9.54
C ALA A 47 -2.88 -14.79 8.64
N MET A 48 -2.91 -15.39 7.44
CA MET A 48 -1.94 -15.23 6.33
C MET A 48 -1.80 -13.75 5.91
N ALA A 49 -1.29 -12.89 6.78
CA ALA A 49 -0.64 -11.68 6.36
C ALA A 49 0.59 -12.17 5.61
N ALA A 50 0.49 -12.23 4.28
CA ALA A 50 1.66 -12.06 3.44
C ALA A 50 2.50 -10.95 4.07
N ASP A 51 3.80 -11.12 4.10
CA ASP A 51 4.70 -10.15 4.70
C ASP A 51 4.70 -8.87 3.85
N ILE A 52 3.63 -8.07 3.97
CA ILE A 52 3.53 -6.70 3.45
C ILE A 52 4.64 -5.84 4.10
N ARG A 53 5.27 -6.32 5.19
CA ARG A 53 6.39 -5.65 5.85
C ARG A 53 7.74 -5.92 5.21
N SER A 54 7.86 -6.80 4.20
CA SER A 54 8.95 -6.70 3.24
C SER A 54 8.69 -5.48 2.35
N GLY A 55 8.72 -4.29 2.97
CA GLY A 55 8.46 -3.04 2.32
C GLY A 55 9.43 -2.85 1.17
N TYR A 56 8.89 -2.50 0.01
CA TYR A 56 9.68 -2.04 -1.12
C TYR A 56 10.69 -0.98 -0.62
N LYS A 57 11.99 -1.23 -0.80
CA LYS A 57 13.07 -0.28 -0.48
C LYS A 57 13.52 0.39 -1.78
N PRO A 58 13.06 1.61 -2.09
CA PRO A 58 13.56 2.36 -3.23
C PRO A 58 15.05 2.65 -3.02
N ILE A 59 15.86 2.44 -4.04
CA ILE A 59 17.33 2.61 -3.99
C ILE A 59 17.73 4.08 -4.29
N LYS A 60 16.77 4.91 -4.72
CA LYS A 60 16.92 6.34 -5.05
C LYS A 60 15.57 7.07 -4.97
N ALA A 61 15.58 8.40 -4.94
CA ALA A 61 14.37 9.21 -5.09
C ALA A 61 13.68 8.89 -6.44
N GLY A 62 12.36 8.74 -6.42
CA GLY A 62 11.59 8.23 -7.57
C GLY A 62 11.86 6.76 -7.92
N GLY A 63 12.49 6.00 -7.03
CA GLY A 63 12.84 4.60 -7.26
C GLY A 63 11.64 3.68 -7.46
N GLY A 64 10.43 4.10 -7.05
CA GLY A 64 9.19 3.33 -7.13
C GLY A 64 8.55 3.13 -5.76
N GLY A 65 7.53 2.27 -5.69
CA GLY A 65 6.81 1.93 -4.46
C GLY A 65 5.56 2.76 -4.22
N ALA A 66 4.90 2.53 -3.08
CA ALA A 66 3.68 3.23 -2.73
C ALA A 66 3.97 4.66 -2.27
N LEU A 67 3.51 5.64 -3.05
CA LEU A 67 3.47 7.05 -2.64
C LEU A 67 2.19 7.30 -1.84
N LYS A 68 2.32 7.78 -0.61
CA LYS A 68 1.18 8.23 0.22
C LYS A 68 1.21 9.75 0.31
N LEU A 69 0.13 10.37 -0.12
CA LEU A 69 -0.07 11.81 -0.11
C LEU A 69 -1.19 12.16 0.88
N LEU A 70 -1.06 13.31 1.55
CA LEU A 70 -2.04 13.80 2.50
C LEU A 70 -2.69 15.05 1.94
N TRP A 71 -4.03 15.05 1.91
CA TRP A 71 -4.83 16.25 1.66
C TRP A 71 -5.59 16.61 2.93
N TRP A 72 -5.84 17.92 3.10
CA TRP A 72 -6.61 18.44 4.23
C TRP A 72 -8.09 17.99 4.22
N GLN A 73 -8.60 17.61 3.05
CA GLN A 73 -9.94 17.06 2.85
C GLN A 73 -9.85 15.83 1.95
N ALA A 74 -10.67 14.81 2.21
CA ALA A 74 -10.75 13.61 1.37
C ALA A 74 -11.49 13.89 0.06
N PRO A 75 -11.02 13.36 -1.10
CA PRO A 75 -11.76 13.43 -2.35
C PRO A 75 -13.11 12.72 -2.24
N THR A 76 -14.16 13.32 -2.78
CA THR A 76 -15.53 12.78 -2.75
C THR A 76 -15.97 12.19 -4.08
N LEU A 77 -15.32 12.58 -5.17
CA LEU A 77 -15.55 12.08 -6.52
C LEU A 77 -14.28 12.20 -7.36
N ILE A 78 -14.27 11.50 -8.49
CA ILE A 78 -13.17 11.52 -9.46
C ILE A 78 -13.61 12.00 -10.85
N ASN A 79 -14.72 12.73 -10.95
CA ASN A 79 -15.17 13.33 -12.21
C ASN A 79 -14.69 14.79 -12.31
N PRO A 80 -13.80 15.13 -13.26
CA PRO A 80 -13.25 16.48 -13.38
C PRO A 80 -14.31 17.54 -13.71
N HIS A 81 -15.41 17.19 -14.39
CA HIS A 81 -16.49 18.13 -14.70
C HIS A 81 -17.36 18.49 -13.49
N PHE A 82 -17.37 17.66 -12.45
CA PHE A 82 -18.11 17.90 -11.21
C PHE A 82 -17.19 18.19 -10.00
N ALA A 83 -15.88 18.27 -10.23
CA ALA A 83 -14.91 18.57 -9.19
C ALA A 83 -14.98 20.05 -8.80
N VAL A 84 -15.43 20.34 -7.58
CA VAL A 84 -15.58 21.71 -7.06
C VAL A 84 -14.33 22.20 -6.31
N GLY A 85 -13.52 21.28 -5.79
CA GLY A 85 -12.32 21.62 -5.02
C GLY A 85 -11.06 20.90 -5.50
N THR A 86 -9.90 21.44 -5.12
CA THR A 86 -8.57 20.94 -5.53
C THR A 86 -8.38 19.46 -5.18
N LYS A 87 -8.90 18.98 -4.05
CA LYS A 87 -8.84 17.56 -3.66
C LYS A 87 -9.45 16.62 -4.72
N ASP A 88 -10.57 17.00 -5.33
CA ASP A 88 -11.28 16.18 -6.32
C ASP A 88 -10.59 16.32 -7.68
N GLN A 89 -10.12 17.53 -8.01
CA GLN A 89 -9.33 17.78 -9.22
C GLN A 89 -8.02 16.96 -9.22
N ASP A 90 -7.28 16.98 -8.11
CA ASP A 90 -6.04 16.23 -7.92
C ASP A 90 -6.29 14.72 -7.96
N ALA A 91 -7.38 14.23 -7.34
CA ALA A 91 -7.75 12.82 -7.41
C ALA A 91 -8.13 12.39 -8.83
N SER A 92 -8.83 13.25 -9.59
CA SER A 92 -9.12 13.01 -11.00
C SER A 92 -7.85 12.90 -11.85
N ARG A 93 -6.75 13.58 -11.51
CA ARG A 93 -5.48 13.48 -12.27
C ARG A 93 -4.85 12.10 -12.30
N ILE A 94 -5.25 11.19 -11.41
CA ILE A 94 -4.79 9.80 -11.42
C ILE A 94 -5.42 9.02 -12.59
N PHE A 95 -6.61 9.42 -13.03
CA PHE A 95 -7.41 8.70 -14.03
C PHE A 95 -7.58 9.46 -15.35
N TYR A 96 -7.40 10.79 -15.34
CA TYR A 96 -7.65 11.66 -16.48
C TYR A 96 -6.42 12.49 -16.83
N GLU A 97 -6.05 12.43 -18.10
CA GLU A 97 -5.00 13.24 -18.69
C GLU A 97 -5.63 14.42 -19.46
N PRO A 98 -5.17 15.67 -19.25
CA PRO A 98 -5.78 16.84 -19.87
C PRO A 98 -5.21 17.08 -21.26
N LEU A 99 -5.80 18.03 -21.98
CA LEU A 99 -5.15 18.62 -23.15
C LEU A 99 -3.91 19.45 -22.76
N ALA A 100 -3.98 20.21 -21.68
CA ALA A 100 -2.89 21.06 -21.18
C ALA A 100 -2.89 21.14 -19.64
N ALA A 101 -1.76 21.54 -19.06
CA ALA A 101 -1.58 21.77 -17.63
C ALA A 101 -0.74 23.03 -17.39
N TRP A 102 -0.68 23.49 -16.15
CA TRP A 102 0.20 24.58 -15.74
C TRP A 102 1.48 24.00 -15.14
N ASP A 103 2.63 24.55 -15.53
CA ASP A 103 3.91 24.27 -14.88
C ASP A 103 4.05 25.07 -13.55
N PRO A 104 5.10 24.80 -12.74
CA PRO A 104 5.30 25.52 -11.48
C PRO A 104 5.54 27.04 -11.62
N ASP A 105 5.98 27.49 -12.79
CA ASP A 105 6.21 28.90 -13.09
C ASP A 105 4.93 29.59 -13.63
N GLY A 106 3.85 28.83 -13.81
CA GLY A 106 2.57 29.32 -14.29
C GLY A 106 2.48 29.44 -15.81
N ASN A 107 3.33 28.74 -16.57
CA ASN A 107 3.20 28.64 -18.01
C ASN A 107 2.27 27.47 -18.39
N LEU A 108 1.49 27.67 -19.46
CA LEU A 108 0.63 26.62 -19.99
C LEU A 108 1.46 25.66 -20.83
N VAL A 109 1.46 24.38 -20.46
CA VAL A 109 2.20 23.31 -21.13
C VAL A 109 1.25 22.29 -21.75
N PRO A 110 1.48 21.86 -23.00
CA PRO A 110 0.67 20.82 -23.63
C PRO A 110 0.90 19.47 -22.93
N VAL A 111 -0.15 18.66 -22.82
CA VAL A 111 -0.07 17.27 -22.36
C VAL A 111 -0.56 16.35 -23.49
N LEU A 112 -1.88 16.19 -23.66
CA LEU A 112 -2.43 15.48 -24.83
C LEU A 112 -2.57 16.37 -26.07
N ALA A 113 -2.65 17.70 -25.89
CA ALA A 113 -2.69 18.62 -27.03
C ALA A 113 -1.36 18.60 -27.78
N ALA A 114 -1.41 18.70 -29.12
CA ALA A 114 -0.20 18.81 -29.93
C ALA A 114 0.55 20.13 -29.69
N SER A 115 -0.18 21.21 -29.42
CA SER A 115 0.37 22.54 -29.15
C SER A 115 -0.63 23.40 -28.37
N ILE A 116 -0.13 24.41 -27.68
CA ILE A 116 -0.97 25.46 -27.10
C ILE A 116 -1.37 26.45 -28.20
N PRO A 117 -2.65 26.81 -28.34
CA PRO A 117 -3.08 27.82 -29.30
C PRO A 117 -2.41 29.17 -29.04
N SER A 118 -2.07 29.87 -30.10
CA SER A 118 -1.57 31.25 -30.10
C SER A 118 -2.57 32.15 -30.84
N LYS A 119 -2.22 33.42 -31.07
CA LYS A 119 -3.08 34.31 -31.87
C LYS A 119 -3.00 34.02 -33.37
N GLU A 120 -1.90 33.47 -33.83
CA GLU A 120 -1.61 33.28 -35.25
C GLU A 120 -2.14 31.93 -35.79
N ASN A 121 -2.57 31.03 -34.90
CA ASN A 121 -3.03 29.67 -35.22
C ASN A 121 -4.32 29.30 -34.47
#